data_AF-A0A6N8EFT4-F1
#
_entry.id   AF-A0A6N8EFT4-F1
#
_cell.length_a   1.000
_cell.length_b   1.000
_cell.length_c   1.000
_cell.angle_alpha   90.00
_cell.angle_beta   90.00
_cell.angle_gamma   90.00
#
_symmetry.space_group_name_H-M   'P 1'
#
loop_
_entity.id
_entity.type
_entity.pdbx_description
1 polymer ?
#
loop_
_entity_poly.entity_id
_entity_poly.type
_entity_poly.pdbx_seq_one_letter_code
_entity_poly.pdbx_strand_id
1 'polypeptide(L)'
;MKQNPTERRPGILTVRPPDRQSRAPLSSARACLVVAILARSLDIPAVAGIEPRALDLANGTQVILDGGTGRMRIDPDPAEVDIILTLKHKLAEKKEADLARAHEPATTTDGHRVEVVANIGGLDDAKQSIPLGGEGVGLLRSEFLYLERQTAPTEDEQVQIYSDIATALDGRPMIIRTLDVGGDKPLPYLPMPREENPFLGIRGVRIGLEKPEILRTQVRAILRAGIGRKLRMMFPMIATIDEIRSVKGLVMEERAKVPRR
;
A
#
# COMPACT_ATOMS: atom_id res chain seq x y z
N MET A 1 13.87 -2.51 33.43
CA MET A 1 15.32 -2.52 33.17
C MET A 1 15.53 -2.47 31.68
N LYS A 2 16.35 -1.52 31.22
CA LYS A 2 16.59 -1.18 29.82
C LYS A 2 17.22 -2.38 29.07
N GLN A 3 16.66 -2.76 27.92
CA GLN A 3 17.33 -3.63 26.94
C GLN A 3 17.46 -2.88 25.61
N ASN A 4 18.67 -2.92 25.06
CA ASN A 4 19.13 -2.19 23.88
C ASN A 4 18.34 -2.53 22.59
N PRO A 5 18.14 -1.56 21.67
CA PRO A 5 17.40 -1.76 20.43
C PRO A 5 18.23 -2.28 19.23
N THR A 6 19.41 -2.87 19.45
CA THR A 6 20.33 -3.29 18.38
C THR A 6 20.60 -4.78 18.43
N GLU A 7 19.74 -5.58 17.77
CA GLU A 7 20.09 -6.85 17.13
C GLU A 7 18.86 -7.40 16.35
N ARG A 8 18.52 -6.75 15.22
CA ARG A 8 17.66 -7.36 14.19
C ARG A 8 18.57 -8.02 13.17
N ARG A 9 18.90 -9.30 13.37
CA ARG A 9 19.69 -10.10 12.40
C ARG A 9 18.79 -10.54 11.23
N PRO A 10 19.15 -10.28 9.96
CA PRO A 10 18.29 -10.68 8.83
C PRO A 10 18.38 -12.18 8.48
N GLY A 11 17.35 -12.95 8.85
CA GLY A 11 16.76 -14.02 8.03
C GLY A 11 17.16 -15.49 8.26
N ILE A 12 17.72 -15.88 9.40
CA ILE A 12 17.44 -17.22 9.94
C ILE A 12 16.36 -16.95 10.96
N LEU A 13 15.13 -17.39 10.69
CA LEU A 13 14.09 -17.27 11.70
C LEU A 13 14.22 -18.47 12.63
N THR A 14 14.69 -18.22 13.85
CA THR A 14 14.42 -19.14 14.95
C THR A 14 12.95 -18.93 15.34
N VAL A 15 12.12 -19.96 15.19
CA VAL A 15 10.71 -19.88 15.56
C VAL A 15 10.61 -19.61 17.07
N ARG A 16 10.02 -18.46 17.45
CA ARG A 16 9.61 -18.11 18.81
C ARG A 16 8.10 -17.84 18.77
N PRO A 17 7.25 -18.56 19.53
CA PRO A 17 5.81 -18.41 19.42
C PRO A 17 5.36 -17.14 20.17
N PRO A 18 4.20 -16.56 19.79
CA PRO A 18 3.53 -15.57 20.62
C PRO A 18 3.04 -16.23 21.92
N ASP A 19 2.85 -15.42 22.96
CA ASP A 19 2.16 -15.84 24.18
C ASP A 19 0.84 -16.55 23.84
N ARG A 20 0.52 -17.61 24.60
CA ARG A 20 -0.57 -18.59 24.38
C ARG A 20 -1.99 -18.03 24.15
N GLN A 21 -2.19 -16.71 24.13
CA GLN A 21 -3.48 -16.04 24.00
C GLN A 21 -3.90 -15.63 22.57
N SER A 22 -3.09 -15.84 21.53
CA SER A 22 -3.43 -15.38 20.17
C SER A 22 -3.53 -16.50 19.11
N ARG A 23 -4.39 -17.50 19.36
CA ARG A 23 -4.79 -18.46 18.32
C ARG A 23 -5.99 -17.90 17.53
N ALA A 24 -5.71 -17.12 16.49
CA ALA A 24 -6.70 -16.86 15.43
C ALA A 24 -6.35 -17.72 14.20
N PRO A 25 -7.26 -18.57 13.69
CA PRO A 25 -6.98 -19.36 12.51
C PRO A 25 -6.91 -18.45 11.26
N LEU A 26 -5.75 -18.40 10.62
CA LEU A 26 -5.53 -17.77 9.32
C LEU A 26 -6.12 -18.67 8.19
N SER A 27 -7.43 -18.94 8.23
CA SER A 27 -8.09 -19.84 7.27
C SER A 27 -8.74 -19.13 6.08
N SER A 28 -8.74 -17.78 6.04
CA SER A 28 -9.30 -17.03 4.91
C SER A 28 -8.20 -16.46 4.01
N ALA A 29 -8.38 -16.59 2.69
CA ALA A 29 -7.50 -16.00 1.68
C ALA A 29 -7.30 -14.48 1.87
N ARG A 30 -8.31 -13.81 2.42
CA ARG A 30 -8.29 -12.38 2.76
C ARG A 30 -7.33 -12.07 3.92
N ALA A 31 -7.27 -12.91 4.95
CA ALA A 31 -6.33 -12.74 6.05
C ALA A 31 -4.87 -12.99 5.61
N CYS A 32 -4.65 -13.97 4.73
CA CYS A 32 -3.33 -14.20 4.13
C CYS A 32 -2.86 -13.01 3.30
N LEU A 33 -3.76 -12.35 2.56
CA LEU A 33 -3.43 -11.18 1.75
C LEU A 33 -3.01 -9.97 2.60
N VAL A 34 -3.73 -9.69 3.69
CA VAL A 34 -3.39 -8.60 4.62
C VAL A 34 -2.03 -8.86 5.28
N VAL A 35 -1.78 -10.08 5.74
CA VAL A 35 -0.48 -10.46 6.34
C VAL A 35 0.66 -10.36 5.32
N ALA A 36 0.45 -10.79 4.08
CA ALA A 36 1.48 -10.71 3.03
C ALA A 36 1.84 -9.25 2.68
N ILE A 37 0.84 -8.37 2.63
CA ILE A 37 1.06 -6.93 2.39
C ILE A 37 1.85 -6.31 3.55
N LEU A 38 1.48 -6.63 4.79
CA LEU A 38 2.19 -6.13 5.98
C LEU A 38 3.62 -6.66 6.03
N ALA A 39 3.83 -7.95 5.81
CA ALA A 39 5.17 -8.55 5.79
C ALA A 39 6.08 -7.86 4.76
N ARG A 40 5.55 -7.57 3.57
CA ARG A 40 6.28 -6.82 2.52
C ARG A 40 6.63 -5.40 2.96
N SER A 41 5.72 -4.68 3.61
CA SER A 41 6.02 -3.33 4.13
C SER A 41 7.08 -3.32 5.24
N LEU A 42 7.23 -4.45 5.96
CA LEU A 42 8.21 -4.60 7.04
C LEU A 42 9.55 -5.20 6.59
N ASP A 43 9.72 -5.46 5.28
CA ASP A 43 10.87 -6.17 4.71
C ASP A 43 11.11 -7.55 5.37
N ILE A 44 10.02 -8.24 5.74
CA ILE A 44 10.02 -9.56 6.37
C ILE A 44 9.60 -10.61 5.32
N PRO A 45 10.42 -11.65 5.06
CA PRO A 45 10.02 -12.78 4.22
C PRO A 45 8.78 -13.47 4.78
N ALA A 46 7.80 -13.74 3.93
CA ALA A 46 6.58 -14.45 4.29
C ALA A 46 6.17 -15.43 3.18
N VAL A 47 5.63 -16.59 3.59
CA VAL A 47 5.03 -17.60 2.72
C VAL A 47 3.67 -17.96 3.30
N ALA A 48 2.64 -17.98 2.45
CA ALA A 48 1.28 -18.36 2.83
C ALA A 48 0.95 -19.75 2.27
N GLY A 49 -0.02 -20.44 2.89
CA GLY A 49 -0.48 -21.75 2.42
C GLY A 49 0.49 -22.91 2.71
N ILE A 50 1.33 -22.78 3.74
CA ILE A 50 2.17 -23.88 4.23
C ILE A 50 1.29 -24.95 4.88
N GLU A 51 1.72 -26.21 4.80
CA GLU A 51 1.07 -27.33 5.49
C GLU A 51 0.86 -27.05 6.99
N PRO A 52 -0.30 -27.43 7.58
CA PRO A 52 -0.58 -27.22 9.00
C PRO A 52 0.48 -27.77 9.96
N ARG A 53 1.23 -28.79 9.53
CA ARG A 53 2.36 -29.38 10.29
C ARG A 53 3.44 -28.37 10.67
N ALA A 54 3.55 -27.25 9.96
CA ALA A 54 4.44 -26.16 10.33
C ALA A 54 4.12 -25.56 11.71
N LEU A 55 2.86 -25.67 12.17
CA LEU A 55 2.42 -25.20 13.49
C LEU A 55 2.87 -26.10 14.64
N ASP A 56 3.28 -27.34 14.32
CA ASP A 56 3.72 -28.33 15.31
C ASP A 56 5.24 -28.33 15.51
N LEU A 57 5.97 -27.41 14.84
CA LEU A 57 7.42 -27.29 14.98
C LEU A 57 7.80 -26.88 16.40
N ALA A 58 8.78 -27.58 16.97
CA ALA A 58 9.32 -27.25 18.27
C ALA A 58 10.01 -25.87 18.24
N ASN A 59 9.86 -25.11 19.32
CA ASN A 59 10.58 -23.85 19.49
C ASN A 59 12.09 -24.06 19.38
N GLY A 60 12.78 -23.17 18.68
CA GLY A 60 14.22 -23.31 18.44
C GLY A 60 14.59 -24.13 17.20
N THR A 61 13.63 -24.78 16.53
CA THR A 61 13.88 -25.44 15.24
C THR A 61 14.35 -24.41 14.22
N GLN A 62 15.48 -24.69 13.57
CA GLN A 62 15.98 -23.84 12.50
C GLN A 62 15.15 -24.04 11.24
N VAL A 63 14.77 -22.93 10.61
CA VAL A 63 14.05 -22.95 9.34
C VAL A 63 14.63 -21.93 8.37
N ILE A 64 14.68 -22.31 7.10
CA ILE A 64 14.91 -21.39 5.99
C ILE A 64 13.56 -21.11 5.34
N LEU A 65 13.20 -19.84 5.24
CA LEU A 65 12.00 -19.38 4.56
C LEU A 65 12.38 -18.64 3.29
N ASP A 66 12.01 -19.19 2.14
CA ASP A 66 12.23 -18.58 0.83
C ASP A 66 10.91 -18.03 0.30
N GLY A 67 10.73 -16.72 0.44
CA GLY A 67 9.57 -15.99 -0.08
C GLY A 67 9.53 -15.88 -1.61
N GLY A 68 10.65 -16.11 -2.31
CA GLY A 68 10.72 -16.07 -3.77
C GLY A 68 10.20 -17.36 -4.40
N THR A 69 10.56 -18.52 -3.84
CA THR A 69 10.06 -19.83 -4.31
C THR A 69 8.83 -20.32 -3.55
N GLY A 70 8.45 -19.65 -2.46
CA GLY A 70 7.34 -20.05 -1.60
C GLY A 70 7.62 -21.32 -0.80
N ARG A 71 8.90 -21.59 -0.48
CA ARG A 71 9.32 -22.83 0.18
C ARG A 71 9.77 -22.57 1.62
N MET A 72 9.44 -23.51 2.50
CA MET A 72 9.97 -23.57 3.86
C MET A 72 10.77 -24.86 4.01
N ARG A 73 11.97 -24.75 4.59
CA ARG A 73 12.87 -25.87 4.82
C ARG A 73 13.12 -25.97 6.32
N ILE A 74 12.91 -27.15 6.88
CA ILE A 74 13.05 -27.43 8.30
C ILE A 74 14.37 -28.16 8.51
N ASP A 75 15.07 -27.82 9.58
CA ASP A 75 16.34 -28.44 9.97
C ASP A 75 17.37 -28.47 8.82
N PRO A 76 17.71 -27.29 8.26
CA PRO A 76 18.64 -27.22 7.14
C PRO A 76 20.05 -27.66 7.57
N ASP A 77 20.76 -28.33 6.67
CA ASP A 77 22.18 -28.63 6.86
C ASP A 77 22.98 -27.33 7.05
N PRO A 78 23.95 -27.27 7.98
CA PRO A 78 24.92 -26.17 8.09
C PRO A 78 25.46 -25.65 6.76
N ALA A 79 25.79 -26.53 5.79
CA ALA A 79 26.27 -26.11 4.48
C ALA A 79 25.24 -25.27 3.71
N GLU A 80 23.96 -25.59 3.89
CA GLU A 80 22.85 -24.87 3.29
C GLU A 80 22.60 -23.51 3.95
N VAL A 81 22.77 -23.46 5.26
CA VAL A 81 22.72 -22.21 6.03
C VAL A 81 23.80 -21.25 5.53
N ASP A 82 25.04 -21.73 5.35
CA ASP A 82 26.16 -20.93 4.86
C ASP A 82 25.91 -20.38 3.43
N ILE A 83 25.32 -21.20 2.55
CA ILE A 83 24.92 -20.75 1.20
C ILE A 83 23.91 -19.60 1.30
N ILE A 84 22.86 -19.74 2.13
CA ILE A 84 21.84 -18.69 2.29
C ILE A 84 22.43 -17.43 2.90
N LEU A 85 23.32 -17.54 3.89
CA LEU A 85 24.00 -16.39 4.48
C LEU A 85 24.87 -15.67 3.45
N THR A 86 25.58 -16.41 2.60
CA THR A 86 26.37 -15.83 1.51
C THR A 86 25.48 -15.11 0.48
N LEU A 87 24.37 -15.72 0.09
CA LEU A 87 23.41 -15.10 -0.83
C LEU A 87 22.84 -13.80 -0.27
N LYS A 88 22.54 -13.74 1.04
CA LYS A 88 22.09 -12.52 1.69
C LYS A 88 23.13 -11.42 1.70
N HIS A 89 24.39 -11.75 1.96
CA HIS A 89 25.46 -10.77 1.91
C HIS A 89 25.52 -10.13 0.53
N LYS A 90 25.50 -10.94 -0.53
CA LYS A 90 25.45 -10.47 -1.93
C LYS A 90 24.21 -9.62 -2.22
N LEU A 91 23.05 -10.00 -1.70
CA LEU A 91 21.82 -9.21 -1.85
C LEU A 91 21.90 -7.87 -1.13
N ALA A 92 22.53 -7.82 0.05
CA ALA A 92 22.73 -6.58 0.79
C ALA A 92 23.71 -5.65 0.07
N GLU A 93 24.84 -6.18 -0.42
CA GLU A 93 25.80 -5.42 -1.25
C GLU A 93 25.13 -4.88 -2.52
N LYS A 94 24.33 -5.70 -3.19
CA LYS A 94 23.56 -5.27 -4.37
C LYS A 94 22.56 -4.18 -4.01
N LYS A 95 21.79 -4.34 -2.92
CA LYS A 95 20.84 -3.33 -2.45
C LYS A 95 21.52 -2.00 -2.19
N GLU A 96 22.70 -2.00 -1.57
CA GLU A 96 23.48 -0.79 -1.33
C GLU A 96 23.94 -0.13 -2.64
N ALA A 97 24.45 -0.92 -3.58
CA ALA A 97 24.83 -0.42 -4.91
C ALA A 97 23.64 0.15 -5.70
N ASP A 98 22.48 -0.50 -5.62
CA ASP A 98 21.23 -0.05 -6.25
C ASP A 98 20.74 1.26 -5.60
N LEU A 99 20.81 1.39 -4.27
CA LEU A 99 20.42 2.60 -3.53
C LEU A 99 21.33 3.79 -3.86
N ALA A 100 22.64 3.56 -4.01
CA ALA A 100 23.58 4.61 -4.42
C ALA A 100 23.24 5.20 -5.80
N ARG A 101 22.55 4.43 -6.65
CA ARG A 101 22.13 4.82 -8.01
C ARG A 101 20.63 5.13 -8.11
N ALA A 102 19.89 5.13 -7.00
CA ALA A 102 18.43 5.23 -7.01
C ALA A 102 17.91 6.51 -7.69
N HIS A 103 18.67 7.60 -7.63
CA HIS A 103 18.29 8.89 -8.21
C HIS A 103 18.68 9.06 -9.69
N GLU A 104 19.31 8.07 -10.31
CA GLU A 104 19.60 8.11 -11.74
C GLU A 104 18.30 8.02 -12.56
N PRO A 105 18.20 8.73 -13.70
CA PRO A 105 17.01 8.64 -14.55
C PRO A 105 16.79 7.21 -15.06
N ALA A 106 15.56 6.69 -14.92
CA ALA A 106 15.20 5.39 -15.45
C ALA A 106 15.16 5.41 -17.00
N THR A 107 16.27 5.02 -17.60
CA THR A 107 16.47 5.00 -19.05
C THR A 107 16.87 3.59 -19.49
N THR A 108 16.16 3.08 -20.49
CA THR A 108 16.45 1.79 -21.14
C THR A 108 17.78 1.84 -21.91
N THR A 109 18.32 0.68 -22.30
CA THR A 109 19.61 0.58 -23.01
C THR A 109 19.60 1.22 -24.40
N ASP A 110 18.43 1.42 -24.99
CA ASP A 110 18.19 2.10 -26.27
C ASP A 110 17.76 3.57 -26.10
N GLY A 111 17.81 4.12 -24.88
CA GLY A 111 17.63 5.55 -24.62
C GLY A 111 16.20 6.00 -24.33
N HIS A 112 15.23 5.09 -24.22
CA HIS A 112 13.86 5.44 -23.84
C HIS A 112 13.73 5.67 -22.33
N ARG A 113 13.29 6.86 -21.94
CA ARG A 113 13.05 7.23 -20.54
C ARG A 113 11.65 6.83 -20.10
N VAL A 114 11.56 6.25 -18.90
CA VAL A 114 10.31 5.92 -18.22
C VAL A 114 10.26 6.61 -16.85
N GLU A 115 9.07 6.95 -16.37
CA GLU A 115 8.91 7.50 -15.02
C GLU A 115 8.78 6.34 -14.02
N VAL A 116 9.59 6.35 -12.96
CA VAL A 116 9.47 5.40 -11.85
C VAL A 116 8.87 6.09 -10.64
N VAL A 117 7.61 5.76 -10.36
CA VAL A 117 6.80 6.41 -9.32
C VAL A 117 6.28 5.41 -8.30
N ALA A 118 6.05 5.86 -7.08
CA ALA A 118 5.59 5.02 -5.98
C ALA A 118 4.07 4.85 -5.94
N ASN A 119 3.64 3.67 -5.48
CA ASN A 119 2.27 3.42 -5.05
C ASN A 119 2.25 3.48 -3.52
N ILE A 120 1.44 4.36 -2.95
CA ILE A 120 1.44 4.66 -1.52
C ILE A 120 0.05 4.52 -0.91
N GLY A 121 0.01 4.14 0.37
CA GLY A 121 -1.18 4.11 1.22
C GLY A 121 -1.26 5.27 2.21
N GLY A 122 -0.24 6.13 2.28
CA GLY A 122 -0.24 7.26 3.21
C GLY A 122 1.05 8.08 3.21
N LEU A 123 1.20 8.94 4.22
CA LEU A 123 2.33 9.87 4.35
C LEU A 123 3.68 9.16 4.59
N ASP A 124 3.70 8.11 5.39
CA ASP A 124 4.95 7.42 5.70
C ASP A 124 5.54 6.72 4.48
N ASP A 125 4.68 6.10 3.66
CA ASP A 125 5.09 5.52 2.37
C ASP A 125 5.65 6.60 1.41
N ALA A 126 5.04 7.80 1.40
CA ALA A 126 5.54 8.91 0.59
C ALA A 126 6.95 9.33 1.03
N LYS A 127 7.19 9.46 2.34
CA LYS A 127 8.52 9.77 2.89
C LYS A 127 9.55 8.68 2.58
N GLN A 128 9.14 7.41 2.62
CA GLN A 128 10.01 6.28 2.30
C GLN A 128 10.32 6.18 0.81
N SER A 129 9.44 6.62 -0.07
CA SER A 129 9.64 6.52 -1.53
C SER A 129 10.74 7.42 -2.08
N ILE A 130 10.98 8.56 -1.46
CA ILE A 130 11.94 9.57 -1.92
C ILE A 130 13.38 9.08 -1.87
N PRO A 131 13.90 8.55 -0.74
CA PRO A 131 15.26 8.00 -0.68
C PRO A 131 15.45 6.76 -1.57
N LEU A 132 14.36 6.13 -2.01
CA LEU A 132 14.38 5.02 -2.96
C LEU A 132 14.38 5.49 -4.43
N GLY A 133 14.55 6.79 -4.68
CA GLY A 133 14.63 7.33 -6.04
C GLY A 133 13.29 7.60 -6.71
N GLY A 134 12.17 7.53 -5.98
CA GLY A 134 10.84 7.77 -6.55
C GLY A 134 10.73 9.15 -7.20
N GLU A 135 10.38 9.19 -8.49
CA GLU A 135 10.20 10.42 -9.26
C GLU A 135 8.86 11.13 -8.94
N GLY A 136 8.02 10.47 -8.14
CA GLY A 136 6.73 10.96 -7.66
C GLY A 136 5.84 9.82 -7.17
N VAL A 137 4.55 10.10 -7.06
CA VAL A 137 3.53 9.12 -6.67
C VAL A 137 2.60 8.87 -7.85
N GLY A 138 2.62 7.66 -8.37
CA GLY A 138 1.74 7.20 -9.46
C GLY A 138 0.37 6.77 -8.95
N LEU A 139 0.26 6.47 -7.67
CA LEU A 139 -1.00 6.08 -7.04
C LEU A 139 -0.96 6.32 -5.54
N LEU A 140 -1.73 7.28 -5.05
CA LEU A 140 -2.18 7.34 -3.66
C LEU A 140 -3.53 6.64 -3.56
N ARG A 141 -3.57 5.52 -2.82
CA ARG A 141 -4.82 4.85 -2.45
C ARG A 141 -5.47 5.63 -1.33
N SER A 142 -6.64 6.22 -1.54
CA SER A 142 -7.27 7.10 -0.54
C SER A 142 -8.08 6.35 0.52
N GLU A 143 -8.23 5.02 0.42
CA GLU A 143 -9.11 4.26 1.32
C GLU A 143 -8.74 4.39 2.80
N PHE A 144 -7.45 4.59 3.13
CA PHE A 144 -7.00 4.78 4.52
C PHE A 144 -7.66 5.99 5.22
N LEU A 145 -8.15 6.97 4.46
CA LEU A 145 -8.86 8.14 5.01
C LEU A 145 -10.25 7.77 5.57
N TYR A 146 -10.82 6.68 5.09
CA TYR A 146 -12.22 6.29 5.30
C TYR A 146 -12.36 5.05 6.19
N LEU A 147 -11.42 4.11 6.09
CA LEU A 147 -11.45 2.87 6.86
C LEU A 147 -11.22 3.13 8.35
N GLU A 148 -11.74 2.24 9.21
CA GLU A 148 -11.55 2.27 10.67
C GLU A 148 -12.08 3.54 11.37
N ARG A 149 -13.10 4.20 10.80
CA ARG A 149 -13.76 5.40 11.36
C ARG A 149 -15.28 5.23 11.46
N GLN A 150 -15.90 5.99 12.36
CA GLN A 150 -17.36 6.01 12.56
C GLN A 150 -18.07 7.07 11.70
N THR A 151 -17.34 8.05 11.19
CA THR A 151 -17.85 9.12 10.33
C THR A 151 -16.93 9.33 9.12
N ALA A 152 -17.50 9.85 8.03
CA ALA A 152 -16.72 10.19 6.83
C ALA A 152 -15.71 11.31 7.14
N PRO A 153 -14.51 11.26 6.54
CA PRO A 153 -13.51 12.31 6.71
C PRO A 153 -14.01 13.64 6.16
N THR A 154 -13.79 14.71 6.90
CA THR A 154 -14.21 16.05 6.48
C THR A 154 -13.35 16.55 5.31
N GLU A 155 -13.81 17.58 4.61
CA GLU A 155 -13.03 18.20 3.54
C GLU A 155 -11.68 18.71 4.04
N ASP A 156 -11.67 19.43 5.17
CA ASP A 156 -10.44 20.03 5.72
C ASP A 156 -9.43 18.97 6.21
N GLU A 157 -9.91 17.86 6.81
CA GLU A 157 -9.06 16.71 7.14
C GLU A 157 -8.38 16.14 5.89
N GLN A 158 -9.13 15.97 4.81
CA GLN A 158 -8.60 15.46 3.55
C GLN A 158 -7.62 16.44 2.91
N VAL A 159 -7.93 17.75 2.90
CA VAL A 159 -7.02 18.80 2.41
C VAL A 159 -5.70 18.75 3.15
N GLN A 160 -5.75 18.66 4.48
CA GLN A 160 -4.54 18.62 5.31
C GLN A 160 -3.68 17.40 4.95
N ILE A 161 -4.27 16.21 4.90
CA ILE A 161 -3.52 14.97 4.61
C ILE A 161 -2.93 14.99 3.20
N TYR A 162 -3.71 15.39 2.18
CA TYR A 162 -3.17 15.50 0.81
C TYR A 162 -2.07 16.56 0.71
N SER A 163 -2.18 17.66 1.45
CA SER A 163 -1.17 18.73 1.49
C SER A 163 0.12 18.28 2.18
N ASP A 164 0.02 17.49 3.25
CA ASP A 164 1.18 16.94 3.96
C ASP A 164 1.94 15.96 3.08
N ILE A 165 1.23 15.06 2.40
CA ILE A 165 1.83 14.12 1.44
C ILE A 165 2.50 14.89 0.29
N ALA A 166 1.79 15.86 -0.30
CA ALA A 166 2.34 16.65 -1.40
C ALA A 166 3.54 17.50 -0.97
N THR A 167 3.65 17.87 0.31
CA THR A 167 4.79 18.61 0.87
C THR A 167 5.98 17.67 1.04
N ALA A 168 5.74 16.46 1.55
CA ALA A 168 6.77 15.43 1.66
C ALA A 168 7.41 15.13 0.29
N LEU A 169 6.62 15.11 -0.79
CA LEU A 169 7.09 14.82 -2.15
C LEU A 169 7.98 15.91 -2.77
N ASP A 170 8.14 17.06 -2.13
CA ASP A 170 9.10 18.11 -2.53
C ASP A 170 8.96 18.49 -4.02
N GLY A 171 7.74 18.85 -4.43
CA GLY A 171 7.43 19.30 -5.79
C GLY A 171 7.27 18.20 -6.85
N ARG A 172 7.48 16.93 -6.48
CA ARG A 172 7.21 15.77 -7.36
C ARG A 172 5.70 15.57 -7.58
N PRO A 173 5.29 15.02 -8.73
CA PRO A 173 3.87 14.80 -9.03
C PRO A 173 3.25 13.73 -8.13
N MET A 174 1.94 13.85 -7.91
CA MET A 174 1.14 12.85 -7.19
C MET A 174 -0.19 12.61 -7.91
N ILE A 175 -0.54 11.35 -8.09
CA ILE A 175 -1.85 10.92 -8.59
C ILE A 175 -2.66 10.36 -7.43
N ILE A 176 -3.77 11.02 -7.10
CA ILE A 176 -4.71 10.58 -6.06
C ILE A 176 -5.82 9.78 -6.71
N ARG A 177 -5.99 8.52 -6.28
CA ARG A 177 -7.16 7.74 -6.65
C ARG A 177 -8.30 8.07 -5.70
N THR A 178 -9.45 8.44 -6.24
CA THR A 178 -10.65 8.63 -5.40
C THR A 178 -11.07 7.32 -4.74
N LEU A 179 -11.97 7.41 -3.75
CA LEU A 179 -12.39 6.29 -2.92
C LEU A 179 -12.74 5.03 -3.74
N ASP A 180 -12.04 3.92 -3.47
CA ASP A 180 -12.28 2.58 -4.04
C ASP A 180 -12.71 1.59 -2.95
N VAL A 181 -13.97 1.74 -2.53
CA VAL A 181 -14.65 0.82 -1.62
C VAL A 181 -15.78 0.09 -2.33
N GLY A 182 -16.23 -1.01 -1.75
CA GLY A 182 -17.31 -1.87 -2.24
C GLY A 182 -17.93 -2.62 -1.06
N GLY A 183 -18.86 -3.54 -1.33
CA GLY A 183 -19.52 -4.33 -0.28
C GLY A 183 -18.58 -5.20 0.58
N ASP A 184 -17.34 -5.41 0.15
CA ASP A 184 -16.30 -6.14 0.90
C ASP A 184 -15.63 -5.29 2.00
N LYS A 185 -15.75 -3.95 1.93
CA LYS A 185 -15.17 -2.98 2.88
C LYS A 185 -16.28 -2.09 3.46
N PRO A 186 -17.11 -2.60 4.39
CA PRO A 186 -18.24 -1.85 4.91
C PRO A 186 -17.77 -0.61 5.68
N LEU A 187 -18.35 0.55 5.36
CA LEU A 187 -18.16 1.80 6.08
C LEU A 187 -19.41 2.06 6.93
N PRO A 188 -19.30 2.21 8.27
CA PRO A 188 -20.47 2.35 9.16
C PRO A 188 -21.41 3.50 8.79
N TYR A 189 -20.85 4.59 8.25
CA TYR A 189 -21.55 5.82 7.86
C TYR A 189 -21.97 5.85 6.39
N LEU A 190 -21.70 4.80 5.64
CA LEU A 190 -22.14 4.63 4.25
C LEU A 190 -22.78 3.24 4.09
N PRO A 191 -24.02 3.07 4.59
CA PRO A 191 -24.71 1.80 4.49
C PRO A 191 -24.93 1.46 3.02
N MET A 192 -24.43 0.29 2.63
CA MET A 192 -24.59 -0.25 1.29
C MET A 192 -25.43 -1.52 1.34
N PRO A 193 -26.27 -1.76 0.33
CA PRO A 193 -27.01 -3.02 0.24
C PRO A 193 -26.02 -4.18 0.16
N ARG A 194 -26.40 -5.32 0.75
CA ARG A 194 -25.62 -6.53 0.64
C ARG A 194 -25.79 -7.09 -0.77
N GLU A 195 -24.68 -7.33 -1.46
CA GLU A 195 -24.65 -7.91 -2.79
C GLU A 195 -24.15 -9.36 -2.73
N GLU A 196 -24.62 -10.20 -3.66
CA GLU A 196 -24.10 -11.57 -3.80
C GLU A 196 -22.62 -11.57 -4.20
N ASN A 197 -22.22 -10.64 -5.08
CA ASN A 197 -20.83 -10.48 -5.50
C ASN A 197 -20.36 -9.01 -5.41
N PRO A 198 -19.76 -8.60 -4.29
CA PRO A 198 -19.24 -7.25 -4.08
C PRO A 198 -18.18 -6.80 -5.09
N PHE A 199 -17.47 -7.73 -5.74
CA PHE A 199 -16.43 -7.39 -6.72
C PHE A 199 -17.01 -6.92 -8.06
N LEU A 200 -18.22 -7.37 -8.39
CA LEU A 200 -18.91 -7.04 -9.65
C LEU A 200 -20.02 -6.00 -9.47
N GLY A 201 -20.42 -5.70 -8.24
CA GLY A 201 -21.51 -4.77 -7.94
C GLY A 201 -21.08 -3.31 -7.82
N ILE A 202 -21.70 -2.60 -6.88
CA ILE A 202 -21.55 -1.15 -6.69
C ILE A 202 -20.26 -0.88 -5.90
N ARG A 203 -19.22 -0.43 -6.62
CA ARG A 203 -17.91 -0.11 -6.04
C ARG A 203 -17.19 1.02 -6.78
N GLY A 204 -16.20 1.59 -6.11
CA GLY A 204 -15.36 2.65 -6.67
C GLY A 204 -16.16 3.87 -7.09
N VAL A 205 -15.96 4.32 -8.33
CA VAL A 205 -16.63 5.51 -8.88
C VAL A 205 -18.16 5.44 -8.82
N ARG A 206 -18.75 4.24 -8.91
CA ARG A 206 -20.21 4.06 -8.91
C ARG A 206 -20.83 4.47 -7.58
N ILE A 207 -20.16 4.17 -6.46
CA ILE A 207 -20.57 4.67 -5.14
C ILE A 207 -20.54 6.20 -5.12
N GLY A 208 -19.48 6.80 -5.67
CA GLY A 208 -19.34 8.24 -5.76
C GLY A 208 -20.40 8.90 -6.66
N LEU A 209 -20.96 8.19 -7.64
CA LEU A 209 -22.05 8.66 -8.49
C LEU A 209 -23.42 8.48 -7.82
N GLU A 210 -23.62 7.39 -7.06
CA GLU A 210 -24.87 7.13 -6.33
C GLU A 210 -24.99 7.94 -5.04
N LYS A 211 -23.85 8.23 -4.39
CA LYS A 211 -23.72 9.06 -3.19
C LYS A 211 -22.77 10.24 -3.47
N PRO A 212 -23.21 11.25 -4.26
CA PRO A 212 -22.35 12.32 -4.75
C PRO A 212 -21.58 13.09 -3.68
N GLU A 213 -22.15 13.28 -2.49
CA GLU A 213 -21.52 14.11 -1.45
C GLU A 213 -20.16 13.58 -0.98
N ILE A 214 -19.97 12.26 -0.94
CA ILE A 214 -18.67 11.66 -0.58
C ILE A 214 -17.62 11.99 -1.64
N LEU A 215 -17.99 11.83 -2.92
CA LEU A 215 -17.11 12.12 -4.03
C LEU A 215 -16.85 13.63 -4.16
N ARG A 216 -17.88 14.47 -4.04
CA ARG A 216 -17.78 15.93 -4.10
C ARG A 216 -16.85 16.47 -3.02
N THR A 217 -17.00 15.99 -1.78
CA THR A 217 -16.11 16.35 -0.66
C THR A 217 -14.65 16.01 -0.97
N GLN A 218 -14.41 14.79 -1.45
CA GLN A 218 -13.06 14.37 -1.83
C GLN A 218 -12.49 15.18 -3.00
N VAL A 219 -13.31 15.45 -4.03
CA VAL A 219 -12.93 16.25 -5.19
C VAL A 219 -12.55 17.68 -4.77
N ARG A 220 -13.35 18.34 -3.92
CA ARG A 220 -13.02 19.66 -3.39
C ARG A 220 -11.73 19.64 -2.60
N ALA A 221 -11.52 18.64 -1.75
CA ALA A 221 -10.30 18.50 -0.98
C ALA A 221 -9.06 18.35 -1.88
N ILE A 222 -9.13 17.52 -2.92
CA ILE A 222 -8.03 17.34 -3.89
C ILE A 222 -7.78 18.64 -4.67
N LEU A 223 -8.83 19.34 -5.11
CA LEU A 223 -8.72 20.60 -5.82
C LEU A 223 -8.05 21.69 -4.96
N ARG A 224 -8.45 21.82 -3.69
CA ARG A 224 -7.86 22.75 -2.72
C ARG A 224 -6.40 22.41 -2.42
N ALA A 225 -6.09 21.13 -2.17
CA ALA A 225 -4.72 20.67 -1.93
C ALA A 225 -3.82 20.82 -3.17
N GLY A 226 -4.40 20.79 -4.38
CA GLY A 226 -3.68 20.91 -5.65
C GLY A 226 -3.28 22.33 -6.05
N ILE A 227 -3.72 23.37 -5.35
CA ILE A 227 -3.38 24.76 -5.70
C ILE A 227 -1.87 24.97 -5.62
N GLY A 228 -1.24 25.25 -6.77
CA GLY A 228 0.21 25.45 -6.89
C GLY A 228 1.04 24.17 -6.84
N ARG A 229 0.41 22.98 -6.96
CA ARG A 229 1.08 21.68 -6.84
C ARG A 229 0.76 20.77 -8.03
N LYS A 230 1.61 19.76 -8.28
CA LYS A 230 1.46 18.80 -9.39
C LYS A 230 0.56 17.62 -9.00
N LEU A 231 -0.69 17.89 -8.66
CA LEU A 231 -1.65 16.84 -8.30
C LEU A 231 -2.50 16.44 -9.50
N ARG A 232 -2.76 15.14 -9.61
CA ARG A 232 -3.70 14.55 -10.57
C ARG A 232 -4.73 13.72 -9.82
N MET A 233 -5.91 13.57 -10.41
CA MET A 233 -7.00 12.77 -9.87
C MET A 233 -7.26 11.60 -10.81
N MET A 234 -7.43 10.40 -10.23
CA MET A 234 -7.78 9.18 -10.94
C MET A 234 -9.05 8.58 -10.35
N PHE A 235 -9.93 8.08 -11.20
CA PHE A 235 -11.19 7.46 -10.78
C PHE A 235 -11.13 5.94 -10.97
N PRO A 236 -11.39 5.15 -9.91
CA PRO A 236 -11.36 3.69 -9.98
C PRO A 236 -12.60 3.13 -10.67
N MET A 237 -12.48 1.96 -11.29
CA MET A 237 -13.61 1.16 -11.78
C MET A 237 -14.48 1.84 -12.87
N ILE A 238 -13.90 2.74 -13.65
CA ILE A 238 -14.54 3.28 -14.85
C ILE A 238 -14.72 2.14 -15.88
N ALA A 239 -15.95 1.89 -16.30
CA ALA A 239 -16.30 0.91 -17.31
C ALA A 239 -16.85 1.55 -18.60
N THR A 240 -17.43 2.75 -18.49
CA THR A 240 -18.13 3.41 -19.61
C THR A 240 -17.69 4.87 -19.78
N ILE A 241 -17.91 5.40 -20.99
CA ILE A 241 -17.64 6.81 -21.29
C ILE A 241 -18.57 7.72 -20.49
N ASP A 242 -19.81 7.30 -20.23
CA ASP A 242 -20.78 8.12 -19.52
C ASP A 242 -20.44 8.27 -18.02
N GLU A 243 -19.83 7.26 -17.40
CA GLU A 243 -19.24 7.39 -16.07
C GLU A 243 -18.14 8.47 -16.06
N ILE A 244 -17.23 8.46 -17.05
CA ILE A 244 -16.19 9.50 -17.17
C ILE A 244 -16.80 10.89 -17.36
N ARG A 245 -17.81 11.02 -18.23
CA ARG A 245 -18.48 12.30 -18.48
C ARG A 245 -19.15 12.84 -17.21
N SER A 246 -19.85 11.97 -16.49
CA SER A 246 -20.56 12.32 -15.25
C SER A 246 -19.59 12.81 -14.17
N VAL A 247 -18.52 12.06 -13.94
CA VAL A 247 -17.48 12.44 -12.98
C VAL A 247 -16.77 13.72 -13.39
N LYS A 248 -16.43 13.87 -14.67
CA LYS A 248 -15.80 15.10 -15.17
C LYS A 248 -16.72 16.31 -14.98
N GLY A 249 -18.02 16.16 -15.21
CA GLY A 249 -19.03 17.18 -14.91
C GLY A 249 -19.00 17.61 -13.45
N LEU A 250 -19.06 16.63 -12.53
CA LEU A 250 -18.98 16.85 -11.09
C LEU A 250 -17.69 17.60 -10.70
N VAL A 251 -16.53 17.22 -11.25
CA VAL A 251 -15.26 17.92 -11.01
C VAL A 251 -15.32 19.37 -11.47
N MET A 252 -15.92 19.65 -12.63
CA MET A 252 -16.03 21.01 -13.15
C MET A 252 -16.96 21.87 -12.30
N GLU A 253 -18.06 21.31 -11.79
CA GLU A 253 -18.96 21.98 -10.84
C GLU A 253 -18.24 22.36 -9.53
N GLU A 254 -17.51 21.42 -8.93
CA GLU A 254 -16.77 21.68 -7.69
C GLU A 254 -15.60 22.66 -7.93
N ARG A 255 -14.92 22.55 -9.08
CA ARG A 255 -13.86 23.50 -9.47
C ARG A 255 -14.36 24.93 -9.60
N ALA A 256 -15.61 25.14 -10.00
CA ALA A 256 -16.19 26.48 -10.07
C ALA A 256 -16.44 27.11 -8.69
N LYS A 257 -16.58 26.29 -7.64
CA LYS A 257 -16.81 26.72 -6.25
C LYS A 257 -15.51 26.97 -5.47
N VAL A 258 -14.41 26.36 -5.89
CA VAL A 258 -13.08 26.56 -5.26
C VAL A 258 -12.48 27.88 -5.77
N PRO A 259 -12.04 28.79 -4.87
CA PRO A 259 -11.41 30.05 -5.27
C PRO A 259 -10.25 29.81 -6.22
N ARG A 260 -10.24 30.52 -7.36
CA ARG A 260 -9.05 30.60 -8.21
C ARG A 260 -8.07 31.58 -7.55
N ARG A 261 -6.81 31.18 -7.43
CA ARG A 261 -5.72 32.16 -7.24
C ARG A 261 -5.65 33.07 -8.45
#